data_AF-B8F1T5-F1
#
_entry.id   AF-B8F1T5-F1
#
_cell.length_a   1.000
_cell.length_b   1.000
_cell.length_c   1.000
_cell.angle_alpha   90.00
_cell.angle_beta   90.00
_cell.angle_gamma   90.00
#
_symmetry.space_group_name_H-M   'P 1'
#
loop_
_entity.id
_entity.type
_entity.pdbx_description
1 polymer ?
#
loop_
_entity_poly.entity_id
_entity_poly.type
_entity_poly.pdbx_seq_one_letter_code
_entity_poly.pdbx_strand_id
1 'polypeptide(L)'
;MSKKDRKEIVLNNRRTGVNQFENRCDKDDEIEYESYKNQIRRITVSEVNNRIELMEILYKIRTKKLYQFDGYKKFDDFLKKFVIARSQAFLYLRLYKKVLSGDLKIEEIKQFGFAETYKRIKNSNNIDKSIAKENSIKMLRFKLKNRESYDFYGKNAKFTSYFLDRVFTDKKDLLEEFMKEFKSLQG
;
A
#
# COMPACT_ATOMS: atom_id res chain seq x y z
N MET A 1 -6.98 9.84 -40.73
CA MET A 1 -7.66 9.98 -39.42
C MET A 1 -8.53 8.74 -39.20
N SER A 2 -8.21 7.92 -38.21
CA SER A 2 -8.82 6.61 -37.98
C SER A 2 -10.10 6.73 -37.13
N LYS A 3 -11.25 6.34 -37.68
CA LYS A 3 -12.52 6.19 -36.95
C LYS A 3 -12.45 4.90 -36.15
N LYS A 4 -12.14 5.02 -34.85
CA LYS A 4 -12.05 3.90 -33.92
C LYS A 4 -13.46 3.44 -33.50
N ASP A 5 -13.64 2.13 -33.57
CA ASP A 5 -14.88 1.37 -33.42
C ASP A 5 -15.70 1.74 -32.17
N ARG A 6 -16.96 2.14 -32.37
CA ARG A 6 -17.98 2.06 -31.32
C ARG A 6 -18.46 0.61 -31.27
N LYS A 7 -18.17 -0.09 -30.18
CA LYS A 7 -18.76 -1.41 -29.93
C LYS A 7 -20.24 -1.21 -29.58
N GLU A 8 -21.13 -1.53 -30.51
CA GLU A 8 -22.56 -1.66 -30.23
C GLU A 8 -22.80 -2.84 -29.29
N ILE A 9 -23.46 -2.57 -28.17
CA ILE A 9 -23.96 -3.59 -27.27
C ILE A 9 -25.28 -4.08 -27.85
N VAL A 10 -25.28 -5.26 -28.44
CA VAL A 10 -26.51 -5.93 -28.91
C VAL A 10 -27.16 -6.63 -27.71
N LEU A 11 -28.25 -6.06 -27.20
CA LEU A 11 -29.11 -6.70 -26.20
C LEU A 11 -30.07 -7.66 -26.91
N ASN A 12 -30.02 -8.94 -26.54
CA ASN A 12 -30.86 -9.98 -27.13
C ASN A 12 -32.25 -9.95 -26.49
N ASN A 13 -33.17 -9.16 -27.06
CA ASN A 13 -34.57 -9.13 -26.63
C ASN A 13 -35.34 -10.33 -27.20
N ARG A 14 -35.42 -11.42 -26.42
CA ARG A 14 -36.46 -12.44 -26.65
C ARG A 14 -37.81 -11.88 -26.21
N ARG A 15 -38.51 -11.19 -27.10
CA ARG A 15 -39.95 -10.89 -26.95
C ARG A 15 -40.76 -12.03 -27.56
N THR A 16 -41.30 -12.90 -26.71
CA THR A 16 -42.41 -13.78 -27.08
C THR A 16 -43.72 -13.13 -26.69
N GLY A 17 -44.44 -12.62 -27.69
CA GLY A 17 -45.89 -12.74 -27.78
C GLY A 17 -46.78 -11.76 -27.00
N VAL A 18 -47.20 -10.69 -27.71
CA VAL A 18 -48.60 -10.21 -27.83
C VAL A 18 -49.27 -9.51 -26.60
N ASN A 19 -49.42 -8.19 -26.80
CA ASN A 19 -50.54 -7.29 -26.47
C ASN A 19 -50.64 -6.54 -25.12
N GLN A 20 -50.55 -5.21 -25.27
CA GLN A 20 -51.43 -4.18 -24.68
C GLN A 20 -51.34 -3.87 -23.17
N PHE A 21 -50.17 -3.47 -22.64
CA PHE A 21 -50.08 -2.70 -21.38
C PHE A 21 -48.91 -1.69 -21.31
N GLU A 22 -48.26 -1.33 -22.42
CA GLU A 22 -46.98 -0.57 -22.43
C GLU A 22 -47.09 0.96 -22.19
N ASN A 23 -47.96 1.47 -21.31
CA ASN A 23 -47.96 2.93 -21.05
C ASN A 23 -48.26 3.38 -19.61
N ARG A 24 -48.46 2.45 -18.66
CA ARG A 24 -48.60 2.81 -17.23
C ARG A 24 -47.46 2.28 -16.35
N CYS A 25 -46.81 1.16 -16.72
CA CYS A 25 -45.70 0.58 -15.95
C CYS A 25 -44.41 1.40 -16.01
N ASP A 26 -44.05 1.94 -17.17
CA ASP A 26 -42.72 2.54 -17.38
C ASP A 26 -42.43 3.74 -16.46
N LYS A 27 -43.45 4.51 -16.07
CA LYS A 27 -43.29 5.62 -15.12
C LYS A 27 -43.14 5.14 -13.67
N ASP A 28 -43.85 4.08 -13.30
CA ASP A 28 -43.74 3.50 -11.96
C ASP A 28 -42.36 2.84 -11.79
N ASP A 29 -41.87 2.15 -12.82
CA ASP A 29 -40.53 1.56 -12.85
C ASP A 29 -39.42 2.63 -12.80
N GLU A 30 -39.60 3.78 -13.48
CA GLU A 30 -38.64 4.90 -13.43
C GLU A 30 -38.61 5.57 -12.05
N ILE A 31 -39.78 5.74 -11.41
CA ILE A 31 -39.90 6.27 -10.04
C ILE A 31 -39.25 5.29 -9.05
N GLU A 32 -39.49 3.99 -9.21
CA GLU A 32 -38.91 2.93 -8.37
C GLU A 32 -37.38 2.90 -8.51
N TYR A 33 -36.87 3.00 -9.74
CA TYR A 33 -35.45 3.08 -10.03
C TYR A 33 -34.78 4.30 -9.38
N GLU A 34 -35.39 5.50 -9.48
CA GLU A 34 -34.87 6.69 -8.82
C GLU A 34 -34.93 6.58 -7.28
N SER A 35 -35.95 5.93 -6.73
CA SER A 35 -36.02 5.62 -5.30
C SER A 35 -34.83 4.75 -4.88
N TYR A 36 -34.54 3.66 -5.60
CA TYR A 36 -33.41 2.79 -5.31
C TYR A 36 -32.07 3.52 -5.42
N LYS A 37 -31.87 4.35 -6.46
CA LYS A 37 -30.65 5.19 -6.56
C LYS A 37 -30.47 6.08 -5.34
N ASN A 38 -31.54 6.71 -4.87
CA ASN A 38 -31.47 7.59 -3.71
C ASN A 38 -31.24 6.81 -2.40
N GLN A 39 -31.77 5.59 -2.28
CA GLN A 39 -31.45 4.68 -1.17
C GLN A 39 -29.96 4.28 -1.19
N ILE A 40 -29.45 3.85 -2.34
CA ILE A 40 -28.03 3.49 -2.52
C ILE A 40 -27.11 4.65 -2.16
N ARG A 41 -27.44 5.88 -2.61
CA ARG A 41 -26.68 7.08 -2.26
C ARG A 41 -26.63 7.32 -0.76
N ARG A 42 -27.78 7.23 -0.07
CA ARG A 42 -27.87 7.41 1.38
C ARG A 42 -27.06 6.35 2.13
N ILE A 43 -27.20 5.08 1.75
CA ILE A 43 -26.47 3.97 2.35
C ILE A 43 -24.97 4.17 2.17
N THR A 44 -24.51 4.45 0.95
CA THR A 44 -23.09 4.65 0.64
C THR A 44 -22.49 5.83 1.42
N VAL A 45 -23.19 6.97 1.50
CA VAL A 45 -22.72 8.13 2.28
C VAL A 45 -22.63 7.80 3.76
N SER A 46 -23.65 7.13 4.32
CA SER A 46 -23.63 6.71 5.72
C SER A 46 -22.50 5.72 6.01
N GLU A 47 -22.25 4.77 5.12
CA GLU A 47 -21.18 3.79 5.25
C GLU A 47 -19.79 4.45 5.29
N VAL A 48 -19.56 5.44 4.41
CA VAL A 48 -18.30 6.19 4.40
C VAL A 48 -18.11 6.97 5.70
N ASN A 49 -19.15 7.65 6.19
CA ASN A 49 -19.09 8.37 7.46
C ASN A 49 -18.81 7.43 8.64
N ASN A 50 -19.53 6.30 8.72
CA ASN A 50 -19.33 5.28 9.77
C ASN A 50 -17.89 4.73 9.75
N ARG A 51 -17.31 4.52 8.57
CA ARG A 51 -15.92 4.09 8.44
C ARG A 51 -14.92 5.17 8.89
N ILE A 52 -15.23 6.46 8.69
CA ILE A 52 -14.40 7.58 9.18
C ILE A 52 -14.43 7.62 10.71
N GLU A 53 -15.60 7.49 11.32
CA GLU A 53 -15.73 7.43 12.78
C GLU A 53 -14.99 6.21 13.36
N LEU A 54 -15.16 5.05 12.73
CA LEU A 54 -14.44 3.83 13.11
C LEU A 54 -12.92 4.05 13.06
N MET A 55 -12.44 4.69 11.99
CA MET A 55 -11.02 5.02 11.82
C MET A 55 -10.48 5.87 13.00
N GLU A 56 -11.24 6.89 13.41
CA GLU A 56 -10.91 7.74 14.55
C GLU A 56 -10.89 6.97 15.89
N ILE A 57 -11.93 6.17 16.14
CA ILE A 57 -12.07 5.38 17.38
C ILE A 57 -10.91 4.38 17.48
N LEU A 58 -10.64 3.62 16.42
CA LEU A 58 -9.54 2.65 16.39
C LEU A 58 -8.19 3.32 16.66
N TYR A 59 -7.97 4.53 16.13
CA TYR A 59 -6.77 5.30 16.40
C TYR A 59 -6.65 5.69 17.87
N LYS A 60 -7.72 6.20 18.48
CA LYS A 60 -7.76 6.56 19.91
C LYS A 60 -7.49 5.34 20.80
N ILE A 61 -8.17 4.22 20.56
CA ILE A 61 -7.97 2.95 21.28
C ILE A 61 -6.52 2.48 21.17
N ARG A 62 -5.97 2.47 19.94
CA ARG A 62 -4.60 1.99 19.70
C ARG A 62 -3.54 2.86 20.36
N THR A 63 -3.72 4.17 20.33
CA THR A 63 -2.72 5.15 20.80
C THR A 63 -2.71 5.19 22.32
N LYS A 64 -3.88 5.21 22.96
CA LYS A 64 -4.03 5.16 24.42
C LYS A 64 -3.92 3.74 25.01
N LYS A 65 -3.74 2.73 24.16
CA LYS A 65 -3.72 1.30 24.53
C LYS A 65 -4.96 0.84 25.32
N LEU A 66 -6.14 1.39 25.02
CA LEU A 66 -7.38 1.10 25.76
C LEU A 66 -7.82 -0.36 25.66
N TYR A 67 -7.38 -1.08 24.62
CA TYR A 67 -7.62 -2.52 24.51
C TYR A 67 -7.05 -3.34 25.68
N GLN A 68 -6.15 -2.77 26.49
CA GLN A 68 -5.63 -3.41 27.70
C GLN A 68 -6.67 -3.52 28.82
N PHE A 69 -7.72 -2.67 28.82
CA PHE A 69 -8.81 -2.78 29.80
C PHE A 69 -9.57 -4.11 29.68
N ASP A 70 -9.65 -4.66 28.46
CA ASP A 70 -10.21 -5.98 28.20
C ASP A 70 -9.17 -7.11 28.35
N GLY A 71 -7.96 -6.81 28.85
CA GLY A 71 -6.88 -7.78 29.05
C GLY A 71 -6.08 -8.14 27.80
N TYR A 72 -6.29 -7.49 26.65
CA TYR A 72 -5.52 -7.79 25.45
C TYR A 72 -4.09 -7.25 25.53
N LYS A 73 -3.10 -8.11 25.31
CA LYS A 73 -1.68 -7.71 25.22
C LYS A 73 -1.36 -7.00 23.91
N LYS A 74 -2.06 -7.37 22.82
CA LYS A 74 -1.84 -6.84 21.47
C LYS A 74 -3.14 -6.28 20.91
N PHE A 75 -3.05 -5.15 20.22
CA PHE A 75 -4.19 -4.57 19.50
C PHE A 75 -4.78 -5.52 18.45
N ASP A 76 -3.94 -6.35 17.82
CA ASP A 76 -4.40 -7.32 16.84
C ASP A 76 -5.36 -8.36 17.42
N ASP A 77 -5.18 -8.71 18.70
CA ASP A 77 -6.05 -9.67 19.39
C ASP A 77 -7.39 -9.02 19.75
N PHE A 78 -7.37 -7.74 20.12
CA PHE A 78 -8.59 -6.93 20.29
C PHE A 78 -9.41 -6.86 19.00
N LEU A 79 -8.76 -6.65 17.84
CA LEU A 79 -9.45 -6.56 16.55
C LEU A 79 -10.22 -7.84 16.20
N LYS A 80 -9.78 -9.01 16.66
CA LYS A 80 -10.45 -10.29 16.37
C LYS A 80 -11.86 -10.39 16.95
N LYS A 81 -12.22 -9.54 17.93
CA LYS A 81 -13.59 -9.46 18.46
C LYS A 81 -14.58 -8.77 17.52
N PHE A 82 -14.08 -8.06 16.52
CA PHE A 82 -14.89 -7.30 15.58
C PHE A 82 -14.75 -7.88 14.17
N VAL A 83 -15.74 -7.61 13.32
CA VAL A 83 -15.71 -7.98 11.89
C VAL A 83 -14.84 -6.97 11.11
N ILE A 84 -13.59 -6.80 11.55
CA ILE A 84 -12.63 -5.86 10.98
C ILE A 84 -11.37 -6.62 10.61
N ALA A 85 -11.06 -6.68 9.31
CA ALA A 85 -9.83 -7.29 8.86
C ALA A 85 -8.62 -6.50 9.39
N ARG A 86 -7.58 -7.20 9.83
CA ARG A 86 -6.32 -6.60 10.30
C ARG A 86 -5.79 -5.55 9.30
N SER A 87 -5.73 -5.91 8.03
CA SER A 87 -5.25 -5.03 6.96
C SER A 87 -6.04 -3.72 6.88
N GLN A 88 -7.37 -3.78 7.03
CA GLN A 88 -8.24 -2.61 7.04
C GLN A 88 -8.02 -1.75 8.29
N ALA A 89 -7.93 -2.35 9.47
CA ALA A 89 -7.66 -1.61 10.71
C ALA A 89 -6.35 -0.83 10.63
N PHE A 90 -5.25 -1.47 10.19
CA PHE A 90 -3.97 -0.77 10.02
C PHE A 90 -3.98 0.26 8.90
N LEU A 91 -4.80 0.05 7.86
CA LEU A 91 -5.03 1.06 6.84
C LEU A 91 -5.68 2.32 7.44
N TYR A 92 -6.75 2.14 8.22
CA TYR A 92 -7.44 3.24 8.90
C TYR A 92 -6.50 4.01 9.83
N LEU A 93 -5.69 3.30 10.63
CA LEU A 93 -4.69 3.94 11.49
C LEU A 93 -3.71 4.83 10.71
N ARG A 94 -3.28 4.39 9.52
CA ARG A 94 -2.36 5.16 8.66
C ARG A 94 -3.03 6.37 8.04
N LEU A 95 -4.26 6.22 7.56
CA LEU A 95 -5.03 7.32 6.98
C LEU A 95 -5.32 8.38 8.02
N TYR A 96 -5.79 8.00 9.21
CA TYR A 96 -6.07 8.96 10.28
C TYR A 96 -4.81 9.71 10.72
N LYS A 97 -3.66 9.04 10.78
CA LYS A 97 -2.39 9.71 11.08
C LYS A 97 -2.08 10.81 10.06
N LYS A 98 -2.36 10.59 8.77
CA LYS A 98 -2.20 11.61 7.72
C LYS A 98 -3.23 12.73 7.83
N VAL A 99 -4.45 12.43 8.29
CA VAL A 99 -5.44 13.46 8.62
C VAL A 99 -4.94 14.36 9.73
N LEU A 100 -4.39 13.77 10.80
CA LEU A 100 -3.84 14.53 11.93
C LEU A 100 -2.61 15.36 11.55
N SER A 101 -1.80 14.93 10.58
CA SER A 101 -0.66 15.73 10.07
C SER A 101 -1.06 16.81 9.07
N GLY A 102 -2.32 16.84 8.63
CA GLY A 102 -2.81 17.78 7.61
C GLY A 102 -2.51 17.36 6.16
N ASP A 103 -1.85 16.21 5.96
CA ASP A 103 -1.50 15.67 4.62
C ASP A 103 -2.70 15.04 3.89
N LEU A 104 -3.83 14.90 4.56
CA LEU A 104 -5.07 14.32 4.02
C LEU A 104 -6.28 15.00 4.66
N LYS A 105 -7.23 15.45 3.84
CA LYS A 105 -8.50 15.98 4.35
C LYS A 105 -9.55 14.88 4.44
N ILE A 106 -10.46 14.97 5.42
CA ILE A 106 -11.56 14.00 5.57
C ILE A 106 -12.49 14.06 4.34
N GLU A 107 -12.67 15.26 3.77
CA GLU A 107 -13.46 15.50 2.57
C GLU A 107 -12.93 14.72 1.36
N GLU A 108 -11.60 14.58 1.24
CA GLU A 108 -10.98 13.78 0.17
C GLU A 108 -11.27 12.29 0.36
N ILE A 109 -11.34 11.80 1.60
CA ILE A 109 -11.77 10.42 1.88
C ILE A 109 -13.23 10.25 1.49
N LYS A 110 -14.08 11.23 1.77
CA LYS A 110 -15.51 11.19 1.40
C LYS A 110 -15.72 11.19 -0.11
N GLN A 111 -14.92 11.97 -0.84
CA GLN A 111 -15.04 12.12 -2.29
C GLN A 111 -14.52 10.90 -3.05
N PHE A 112 -13.34 10.39 -2.67
CA PHE A 112 -12.66 9.32 -3.43
C PHE A 112 -12.85 7.93 -2.82
N GLY A 113 -13.25 7.85 -1.57
CA GLY A 113 -13.34 6.60 -0.81
C GLY A 113 -11.97 6.07 -0.37
N PHE A 114 -11.98 5.25 0.69
CA PHE A 114 -10.77 4.76 1.37
C PHE A 114 -9.74 4.08 0.46
N ALA A 115 -10.19 3.24 -0.48
CA ALA A 115 -9.29 2.47 -1.34
C ALA A 115 -8.51 3.38 -2.29
N GLU A 116 -9.19 4.34 -2.91
CA GLU A 116 -8.59 5.25 -3.87
C GLU A 116 -7.71 6.30 -3.18
N THR A 117 -8.17 6.85 -2.05
CA THR A 117 -7.36 7.73 -1.20
C THR A 117 -6.06 7.05 -0.78
N TYR A 118 -6.12 5.77 -0.40
CA TYR A 118 -4.91 5.01 -0.05
C TYR A 118 -3.94 4.82 -1.21
N LYS A 119 -4.44 4.50 -2.41
CA LYS A 119 -3.59 4.37 -3.61
C LYS A 119 -2.86 5.67 -3.90
N ARG A 120 -3.55 6.82 -3.84
CA ARG A 120 -2.96 8.14 -4.07
C ARG A 120 -1.85 8.44 -3.07
N ILE A 121 -2.10 8.21 -1.79
CA ILE A 121 -1.11 8.35 -0.71
C ILE A 121 0.10 7.41 -0.88
N LYS A 122 -0.13 6.18 -1.32
CA LYS A 122 0.95 5.21 -1.53
C LYS A 122 1.81 5.62 -2.71
N ASN A 123 1.20 6.15 -3.77
CA ASN A 123 1.90 6.60 -4.96
C ASN A 123 2.71 7.86 -4.70
N SER A 124 2.18 8.82 -3.93
CA SER A 124 2.96 10.00 -3.52
C SER A 124 4.18 9.60 -2.68
N ASN A 125 4.00 8.73 -1.68
CA ASN A 125 5.10 8.23 -0.85
C ASN A 125 6.10 7.33 -1.63
N ASN A 126 5.72 6.77 -2.78
CA ASN A 126 6.61 5.98 -3.62
C ASN A 126 7.53 6.85 -4.48
N ILE A 127 7.11 8.07 -4.84
CA ILE A 127 7.97 9.08 -5.47
C ILE A 127 9.10 9.46 -4.49
N ASP A 128 8.78 9.65 -3.22
CA ASP A 128 9.79 9.92 -2.19
C ASP A 128 10.73 8.73 -1.96
N LYS A 129 10.22 7.49 -2.08
CA LYS A 129 11.05 6.27 -1.95
C LYS A 129 11.89 5.97 -3.18
N SER A 130 11.49 6.36 -4.38
CA SER A 130 12.35 6.22 -5.57
C SER A 130 13.55 7.15 -5.47
N ILE A 131 13.35 8.38 -5.00
CA ILE A 131 14.44 9.34 -4.72
C ILE A 131 15.37 8.78 -3.62
N ALA A 132 14.82 8.17 -2.56
CA ALA A 132 15.62 7.57 -1.49
C ALA A 132 16.37 6.29 -1.90
N LYS A 133 15.82 5.47 -2.81
CA LYS A 133 16.49 4.25 -3.33
C LYS A 133 17.67 4.56 -4.24
N GLU A 134 17.66 5.71 -4.90
CA GLU A 134 18.78 6.16 -5.73
C GLU A 134 20.03 6.44 -4.88
N ASN A 135 19.84 6.85 -3.61
CA ASN A 135 20.92 7.15 -2.66
C ASN A 135 21.29 6.00 -1.69
N SER A 136 20.66 4.82 -1.80
CA SER A 136 21.09 3.66 -1.01
C SER A 136 22.22 2.93 -1.72
N ILE A 137 23.47 3.20 -1.34
CA ILE A 137 24.64 2.42 -1.78
C ILE A 137 24.32 0.93 -1.54
N LYS A 138 24.30 0.12 -2.60
CA LYS A 138 23.99 -1.30 -2.50
C LYS A 138 25.03 -1.96 -1.58
N MET A 139 24.54 -2.64 -0.55
CA MET A 139 25.39 -3.35 0.41
C MET A 139 26.19 -4.46 -0.31
N LEU A 140 27.52 -4.38 -0.26
CA LEU A 140 28.42 -5.42 -0.78
C LEU A 140 28.19 -6.73 -0.02
N ARG A 141 28.03 -7.84 -0.77
CA ARG A 141 27.86 -9.19 -0.21
C ARG A 141 28.99 -10.08 -0.70
N PHE A 142 29.90 -10.44 0.21
CA PHE A 142 31.01 -11.34 -0.10
C PHE A 142 30.65 -12.79 0.23
N LYS A 143 31.08 -13.73 -0.62
CA LYS A 143 31.12 -15.16 -0.34
C LYS A 143 32.58 -15.56 -0.11
N LEU A 144 33.00 -15.61 1.15
CA LEU A 144 34.35 -16.00 1.52
C LEU A 144 34.43 -17.53 1.66
N LYS A 145 35.48 -18.15 1.12
CA LYS A 145 35.68 -19.61 1.18
C LYS A 145 36.08 -20.08 2.58
N ASN A 146 36.81 -19.25 3.33
CA ASN A 146 37.24 -19.54 4.70
C ASN A 146 36.21 -18.97 5.69
N ARG A 147 35.78 -19.80 6.64
CA ARG A 147 34.78 -19.45 7.67
C ARG A 147 35.32 -18.47 8.71
N GLU A 148 36.58 -18.61 9.11
CA GLU A 148 37.20 -17.72 10.10
C GLU A 148 37.33 -16.30 9.55
N SER A 149 37.72 -16.16 8.27
CA SER A 149 37.78 -14.85 7.63
C SER A 149 36.38 -14.24 7.48
N TYR A 150 35.37 -15.04 7.15
CA TYR A 150 33.97 -14.58 7.12
C TYR A 150 33.51 -14.05 8.48
N ASP A 151 33.74 -14.82 9.55
CA ASP A 151 33.33 -14.45 10.90
C ASP A 151 34.10 -13.22 11.40
N PHE A 152 35.39 -13.10 11.08
CA PHE A 152 36.20 -11.94 11.44
C PHE A 152 35.70 -10.66 10.78
N TYR A 153 35.56 -10.64 9.44
CA TYR A 153 35.12 -9.45 8.72
C TYR A 153 33.64 -9.11 8.98
N GLY A 154 32.82 -10.12 9.24
CA GLY A 154 31.42 -9.95 9.63
C GLY A 154 31.27 -9.31 11.01
N LYS A 155 32.03 -9.78 12.01
CA LYS A 155 32.06 -9.19 13.36
C LYS A 155 32.63 -7.77 13.36
N ASN A 156 33.56 -7.47 12.45
CA ASN A 156 34.30 -6.20 12.42
C ASN A 156 33.90 -5.31 11.23
N ALA A 157 32.61 -5.20 10.90
CA ALA A 157 32.13 -4.51 9.70
C ALA A 157 32.68 -3.07 9.50
N LYS A 158 32.84 -2.28 10.58
CA LYS A 158 33.42 -0.93 10.53
C LYS A 158 34.89 -0.95 10.10
N PHE A 159 35.66 -1.88 10.65
CA PHE A 159 37.06 -2.08 10.28
C PHE A 159 37.17 -2.59 8.85
N THR A 160 36.30 -3.53 8.43
CA THR A 160 36.26 -4.04 7.06
C THR A 160 36.03 -2.91 6.06
N SER A 161 35.08 -2.00 6.33
CA SER A 161 34.86 -0.81 5.48
C SER A 161 36.11 0.07 5.41
N TYR A 162 36.68 0.41 6.57
CA TYR A 162 37.91 1.21 6.64
C TYR A 162 39.07 0.56 5.87
N PHE A 163 39.26 -0.74 6.04
CA PHE A 163 40.31 -1.50 5.36
C PHE A 163 40.15 -1.45 3.84
N LEU A 164 38.93 -1.72 3.34
CA LEU A 164 38.66 -1.71 1.90
C LEU A 164 38.90 -0.32 1.29
N ASP A 165 38.44 0.73 1.96
CA ASP A 165 38.65 2.11 1.51
C ASP A 165 40.14 2.47 1.51
N ARG A 166 40.84 2.20 2.63
CA ARG A 166 42.27 2.52 2.80
C ARG A 166 43.16 1.79 1.79
N VAL A 167 42.86 0.51 1.52
CA VAL A 167 43.62 -0.27 0.54
C VAL A 167 43.43 0.31 -0.85
N PHE A 168 42.19 0.67 -1.21
CA PHE A 168 41.90 1.26 -2.50
C PHE A 168 42.49 2.67 -2.69
N THR A 169 42.54 3.50 -1.63
CA THR A 169 43.03 4.88 -1.72
C THR A 169 44.54 4.98 -1.58
N ASP A 170 45.13 4.29 -0.60
CA ASP A 170 46.51 4.53 -0.15
C ASP A 170 47.47 3.37 -0.44
N LYS A 171 46.94 2.19 -0.79
CA LYS A 171 47.74 0.97 -1.04
C LYS A 171 47.35 0.31 -2.36
N LYS A 172 47.24 1.12 -3.41
CA LYS A 172 46.90 0.64 -4.77
C LYS A 172 47.89 -0.39 -5.30
N ASP A 173 49.18 -0.24 -5.02
CA ASP A 173 50.20 -1.18 -5.50
C ASP A 173 49.95 -2.59 -4.95
N LEU A 174 49.61 -2.69 -3.66
CA LEU A 174 49.23 -3.95 -3.01
C LEU A 174 47.94 -4.52 -3.61
N LEU A 175 46.96 -3.66 -3.91
CA LEU A 175 45.72 -4.08 -4.56
C LEU A 175 46.00 -4.61 -5.98
N GLU A 176 46.89 -3.98 -6.74
CA GLU A 176 47.29 -4.41 -8.07
C GLU A 176 48.05 -5.75 -8.05
N GLU A 177 48.90 -5.97 -7.04
CA GLU A 177 49.59 -7.25 -6.82
C GLU A 177 48.58 -8.38 -6.64
N PHE A 178 47.64 -8.24 -5.69
CA PHE A 178 46.58 -9.24 -5.48
C PHE A 178 45.68 -9.41 -6.71
N MET A 179 45.46 -8.35 -7.49
CA MET A 179 44.67 -8.45 -8.72
C MET A 179 45.39 -9.24 -9.82
N LYS A 180 46.73 -9.15 -9.89
CA LYS A 180 47.55 -9.97 -10.81
C LYS A 180 47.54 -11.43 -10.40
N GLU A 181 47.73 -11.72 -9.12
CA GLU A 181 47.65 -13.08 -8.57
C GLU A 181 46.26 -13.71 -8.78
N PHE A 182 45.19 -12.94 -8.52
CA PHE A 182 43.84 -13.42 -8.76
C PHE A 182 43.60 -13.78 -10.23
N LYS A 183 44.12 -12.98 -11.17
CA LYS A 183 44.02 -13.23 -12.61
C LYS A 183 44.82 -14.46 -13.05
N SER A 184 45.99 -14.72 -12.47
CA SER A 184 46.80 -15.90 -12.80
C SER A 184 46.15 -17.20 -12.31
N LEU A 185 45.34 -17.16 -11.25
CA LEU A 185 44.54 -18.28 -10.75
C LEU A 185 43.25 -18.54 -11.57
N GLN A 186 42.87 -17.61 -12.45
CA GLN A 186 41.73 -17.76 -13.37
C GLN A 186 42.14 -18.19 -14.78
N GLY A 187 43.45 -18.32 -15.04
CA GLY A 187 44.03 -18.77 -16.31
C GLY A 187 44.25 -20.27 -16.37
#